data_AF-A0AAQ1YNW0-F1
#
_entry.id   AF-A0AAQ1YNW0-F1
#
_cell.length_a   1.000
_cell.length_b   1.000
_cell.length_c   1.000
_cell.angle_alpha   90.00
_cell.angle_beta   90.00
_cell.angle_gamma   90.00
#
_symmetry.space_group_name_H-M   'P 1'
#
loop_
_entity.id
_entity.type
_entity.pdbx_description
1 polymer ?
#
loop_
_entity_poly.entity_id
_entity_poly.type
_entity_poly.pdbx_seq_one_letter_code
_entity_poly.pdbx_strand_id
1 'polypeptide(L)'
;MVQKSFLLARSLVILYIMLYLGNLIAHYVPAGVPGSIWGLLLLFLGLTTRLIHLDWIYLGASLLIRFMAVLFVPVSVGIIKYSDLLIEQVNILLIPNVVSTCVTLVVMGLLGNHLFHLQSFTHKRKKVIKRRENQAKQMNESA
;
A
#
# COMPACT_ATOMS: atom_id res chain seq x y z
N MET A 1 15.85 12.59 -23.31
CA MET A 1 15.26 13.18 -22.08
C MET A 1 13.74 13.33 -22.20
N VAL A 2 13.25 13.91 -23.31
CA VAL A 2 11.82 14.21 -23.57
C VAL A 2 10.89 12.99 -23.45
N GLN A 3 11.28 11.82 -23.98
CA GLN A 3 10.46 10.60 -23.90
C GLN A 3 10.18 10.16 -22.46
N LYS A 4 11.19 10.20 -21.57
CA LYS A 4 11.00 9.81 -20.16
C LYS A 4 10.06 10.77 -19.43
N SER A 5 10.13 12.07 -19.74
CA SER A 5 9.21 13.07 -19.20
C SER A 5 7.77 12.84 -19.65
N PHE A 6 7.57 12.42 -20.91
CA PHE A 6 6.24 12.06 -21.42
C PHE A 6 5.67 10.82 -20.71
N LEU A 7 6.50 9.79 -20.48
CA LEU A 7 6.09 8.61 -19.71
C LEU A 7 5.75 8.95 -18.25
N LEU A 8 6.51 9.87 -17.63
CA LEU A 8 6.20 10.39 -16.30
C LEU A 8 4.85 11.10 -16.27
N ALA A 9 4.60 12.03 -17.18
CA ALA A 9 3.33 12.75 -17.25
C ALA A 9 2.15 11.78 -17.39
N ARG A 10 2.26 10.80 -18.30
CA ARG A 10 1.26 9.74 -18.46
C ARG A 10 0.99 8.97 -17.16
N SER A 11 2.05 8.55 -16.47
CA SER A 11 1.93 7.80 -15.22
C SER A 11 1.23 8.60 -14.11
N LEU A 12 1.53 9.91 -13.99
CA LEU A 12 0.89 10.80 -13.04
C LEU A 12 -0.59 11.02 -13.37
N VAL A 13 -0.92 11.18 -14.66
CA VAL A 13 -2.31 11.32 -15.11
C VAL A 13 -3.12 10.07 -14.77
N ILE A 14 -2.58 8.86 -14.99
CA ILE A 14 -3.26 7.62 -14.63
C ILE A 14 -3.51 7.55 -13.12
N LEU A 15 -2.50 7.83 -12.30
CA LEU A 15 -2.64 7.84 -10.83
C LEU A 15 -3.66 8.87 -10.35
N TYR A 16 -3.65 10.06 -10.96
CA TYR A 16 -4.61 11.13 -10.65
C TYR A 16 -6.04 10.76 -11.03
N ILE A 17 -6.25 10.16 -12.21
CA ILE A 17 -7.58 9.70 -12.64
C ILE A 17 -8.12 8.65 -11.68
N MET A 18 -7.29 7.69 -11.25
CA MET A 18 -7.73 6.67 -10.28
C MET A 18 -8.11 7.28 -8.92
N LEU A 19 -7.33 8.26 -8.44
CA LEU A 19 -7.67 9.00 -7.23
C LEU A 19 -8.98 9.79 -7.38
N TYR A 20 -9.18 10.44 -8.53
CA TYR A 20 -10.39 11.19 -8.82
C TYR A 20 -11.63 10.29 -8.85
N LEU A 21 -11.55 9.14 -9.53
CA LEU A 21 -12.61 8.13 -9.54
C LEU A 21 -12.86 7.58 -8.13
N GLY A 22 -11.82 7.35 -7.33
CA GLY A 22 -11.95 6.94 -5.94
C GLY A 22 -12.69 7.95 -5.07
N ASN A 23 -12.39 9.25 -5.23
CA ASN A 23 -13.12 10.33 -4.56
C ASN A 23 -14.59 10.41 -5.03
N LEU A 24 -14.85 10.19 -6.31
CA LEU A 24 -16.22 10.14 -6.84
C LEU A 24 -17.00 8.99 -6.20
N ILE A 25 -16.40 7.80 -6.09
CA ILE A 25 -17.02 6.65 -5.40
C ILE A 25 -17.26 6.96 -3.93
N ALA A 26 -16.28 7.52 -3.22
CA ALA A 26 -16.42 7.87 -1.81
C ALA A 26 -17.51 8.92 -1.57
N HIS A 27 -17.80 9.78 -2.54
CA HIS A 27 -18.90 10.74 -2.47
C HIS A 27 -20.27 10.05 -2.53
N TYR A 28 -20.42 9.03 -3.38
CA TYR A 28 -21.68 8.28 -3.50
C TYR A 28 -21.86 7.17 -2.46
N VAL A 29 -20.76 6.66 -1.89
CA VAL A 29 -20.76 5.57 -0.92
C VAL A 29 -20.45 6.12 0.48
N PRO A 30 -21.44 6.27 1.38
CA PRO A 30 -21.25 6.79 2.73
C PRO A 30 -20.68 5.73 3.69
N ALA A 31 -19.49 5.20 3.38
CA ALA A 31 -18.82 4.16 4.17
C ALA A 31 -17.74 4.72 5.14
N GLY A 32 -17.54 6.04 5.19
CA GLY A 32 -16.48 6.66 6.01
C GLY A 32 -15.05 6.35 5.53
N VAL A 33 -14.91 5.71 4.37
CA VAL A 33 -13.61 5.35 3.77
C VAL A 33 -13.13 6.49 2.87
N PRO A 34 -11.89 6.99 3.05
CA PRO A 34 -11.33 8.02 2.18
C PRO A 34 -11.28 7.59 0.71
N GLY A 35 -11.54 8.51 -0.21
CA GLY A 35 -11.52 8.24 -1.65
C GLY A 35 -10.17 7.77 -2.18
N SER A 36 -9.06 8.09 -1.50
CA SER A 36 -7.73 7.56 -1.84
C SER A 36 -7.63 6.03 -1.72
N ILE A 37 -8.32 5.43 -0.75
CA ILE A 37 -8.37 3.97 -0.59
C ILE A 37 -9.17 3.35 -1.73
N TRP A 38 -10.32 3.95 -2.09
CA TRP A 38 -11.10 3.53 -3.26
C TRP A 38 -10.31 3.64 -4.57
N GLY A 39 -9.54 4.71 -4.75
CA GLY A 39 -8.67 4.89 -5.91
C GLY A 39 -7.57 3.84 -5.97
N LEU A 40 -7.01 3.44 -4.82
CA LEU A 40 -6.04 2.34 -4.74
C LEU A 40 -6.67 0.99 -5.11
N LEU A 41 -7.90 0.72 -4.63
CA LEU A 41 -8.63 -0.50 -4.99
C LEU A 41 -8.97 -0.56 -6.48
N LEU A 42 -9.39 0.56 -7.08
CA LEU A 42 -9.61 0.66 -8.53
C LEU A 42 -8.33 0.41 -9.32
N LEU A 43 -7.23 1.05 -8.92
CA LEU A 43 -5.93 0.85 -9.56
C LEU A 43 -5.49 -0.62 -9.45
N PHE A 44 -5.67 -1.22 -8.27
CA PHE A 44 -5.38 -2.64 -8.04
C PHE A 44 -6.22 -3.54 -8.95
N LEU A 45 -7.52 -3.30 -9.06
CA LEU A 45 -8.40 -4.03 -9.97
C LEU A 45 -7.97 -3.87 -11.44
N GLY A 46 -7.64 -2.65 -11.87
CA GLY A 46 -7.11 -2.37 -13.21
C GLY A 46 -5.80 -3.09 -13.50
N LEU A 47 -4.94 -3.27 -12.49
CA LEU A 47 -3.70 -4.04 -12.60
C LEU A 47 -3.97 -5.54 -12.68
N THR A 48 -4.86 -6.07 -11.83
CA THR A 48 -5.21 -7.51 -11.81
C THR A 48 -5.91 -7.96 -13.09
N THR A 49 -6.76 -7.10 -13.66
CA THR A 49 -7.45 -7.33 -14.94
C THR A 49 -6.54 -7.11 -16.16
N ARG A 50 -5.28 -6.70 -15.94
CA ARG A 50 -4.29 -6.32 -16.97
C ARG A 50 -4.75 -5.19 -17.91
N LEU A 51 -5.78 -4.43 -17.52
CA LEU A 51 -6.19 -3.24 -18.25
C LEU A 51 -5.12 -2.15 -18.17
N ILE A 52 -4.45 -2.06 -17.02
CA ILE A 52 -3.35 -1.15 -16.76
C ILE A 52 -2.07 -1.98 -16.59
N HIS A 53 -1.06 -1.73 -17.41
CA HIS A 53 0.26 -2.34 -17.24
C HIS A 53 1.05 -1.62 -16.13
N LEU A 54 1.74 -2.38 -15.28
CA LEU A 54 2.54 -1.84 -14.18
C LEU A 54 3.58 -0.82 -14.67
N ASP A 55 4.19 -1.06 -15.83
CA ASP A 55 5.20 -0.17 -16.42
C ASP A 55 4.67 1.24 -16.70
N TRP A 56 3.37 1.39 -16.91
CA TRP A 56 2.76 2.69 -17.21
C TRP A 56 2.65 3.59 -15.99
N ILE A 57 2.59 3.03 -14.79
CA ILE A 57 2.43 3.77 -13.54
C ILE A 57 3.71 3.77 -12.69
N TYR A 58 4.59 2.80 -12.89
CA TYR A 58 5.79 2.57 -12.08
C TYR A 58 6.68 3.82 -11.97
N LEU A 59 6.93 4.49 -13.09
CA LEU A 59 7.84 5.64 -13.14
C LEU A 59 7.33 6.83 -12.31
N GLY A 60 6.04 7.15 -12.41
CA GLY A 60 5.42 8.24 -11.64
C GLY A 60 5.19 7.90 -10.18
N ALA A 61 4.77 6.66 -9.89
CA ALA A 61 4.61 6.19 -8.51
C ALA A 61 5.95 6.21 -7.77
N SER A 62 7.02 5.72 -8.40
CA SER A 62 8.39 5.75 -7.85
C SER A 62 8.86 7.18 -7.57
N LEU A 63 8.56 8.13 -8.47
CA LEU A 63 8.86 9.54 -8.28
C LEU A 63 8.14 10.13 -7.05
N LEU A 64 6.83 9.90 -6.94
CA LEU A 64 6.03 10.37 -5.80
C LEU A 64 6.54 9.79 -4.48
N ILE A 65 6.83 8.49 -4.45
CA ILE A 65 7.35 7.80 -3.26
C ILE A 65 8.74 8.35 -2.90
N ARG A 66 9.60 8.58 -3.88
CA ARG A 66 10.94 9.16 -3.67
C ARG A 66 10.88 10.54 -3.04
N PHE A 67 9.94 11.37 -3.46
CA PHE A 67 9.75 12.73 -2.94
C PHE A 67 8.71 12.83 -1.82
N MET A 68 8.20 11.71 -1.30
CA MET A 68 7.12 11.68 -0.30
C MET A 68 7.47 12.52 0.93
N ALA A 69 8.69 12.39 1.45
CA ALA A 69 9.17 13.19 2.59
C ALA A 69 9.17 14.70 2.30
N VAL A 70 9.56 15.10 1.09
CA VAL A 70 9.57 16.52 0.68
C VAL A 70 8.14 17.04 0.55
N LEU A 71 7.20 16.24 0.04
CA LEU A 71 5.78 16.58 -0.05
C LEU A 71 5.11 16.75 1.32
N PHE A 72 5.66 16.19 2.40
CA PHE A 72 5.16 16.41 3.76
C PHE A 72 5.59 17.76 4.35
N VAL A 73 6.70 18.35 3.90
CA VAL A 73 7.22 19.60 4.48
C VAL A 73 6.18 20.73 4.51
N PRO A 74 5.42 21.02 3.42
CA PRO A 74 4.39 22.06 3.44
C PRO A 74 3.27 21.76 4.45
N VAL A 75 2.88 20.49 4.56
CA VAL A 75 1.84 20.05 5.50
C VAL A 75 2.33 20.22 6.94
N SER A 76 3.57 19.79 7.23
CA SER A 76 4.18 19.93 8.55
C SER A 76 4.34 21.39 8.98
N VAL A 77 4.79 22.28 8.09
CA VAL A 77 4.92 23.72 8.38
C VAL A 77 3.54 24.34 8.67
N GLY A 78 2.49 23.89 7.98
CA GLY A 78 1.11 24.29 8.29
C GLY A 78 0.66 23.89 9.69
N ILE A 79 1.03 22.69 10.13
CA ILE A 79 0.68 22.16 11.46
C ILE A 79 1.40 22.93 12.59
N ILE A 80 2.67 23.30 12.40
CA ILE A 80 3.46 24.03 13.41
C ILE A 80 2.82 25.37 13.82
N LYS A 81 2.02 25.99 12.95
CA LYS A 81 1.26 27.22 13.30
C LYS A 81 0.29 27.03 14.46
N TYR A 82 -0.07 25.79 14.78
CA TYR A 82 -0.95 25.41 15.88
C TYR A 82 -0.19 24.69 17.00
N SER A 83 1.12 24.93 17.13
CA SER A 83 1.99 24.24 18.09
C SER A 83 1.49 24.30 19.52
N ASP A 84 0.95 25.44 19.95
CA ASP A 84 0.52 25.65 21.34
C ASP A 84 -0.65 24.71 21.70
N LEU A 85 -1.62 24.57 20.79
CA LEU A 85 -2.74 23.65 20.93
C LEU A 85 -2.28 22.18 20.94
N LEU A 86 -1.30 21.85 20.10
CA LEU A 86 -0.76 20.49 20.01
C LEU A 86 -0.04 20.07 21.29
N ILE A 87 0.68 21.01 21.93
CA ILE A 87 1.39 20.76 23.19
C ILE A 87 0.40 20.60 24.34
N GLU A 88 -0.61 21.48 24.42
CA GLU A 88 -1.66 21.41 25.46
C GLU A 88 -2.41 20.07 25.41
N GLN A 89 -2.67 19.56 24.20
CA GLN A 89 -3.47 18.35 23.97
C GLN A 89 -2.61 17.13 23.63
N VAL A 90 -1.29 17.18 23.86
CA VAL A 90 -0.37 16.11 23.42
C VAL A 90 -0.76 14.74 23.97
N ASN A 91 -1.22 14.66 25.22
CA ASN A 91 -1.63 13.40 25.83
C ASN A 91 -2.88 12.81 25.17
N ILE A 92 -3.86 13.65 24.81
CA ILE A 92 -5.11 13.19 24.18
C ILE A 92 -4.88 12.78 22.73
N LEU A 93 -3.84 13.29 22.07
CA LEU A 93 -3.49 12.95 20.69
C LEU A 93 -2.58 11.71 20.63
N LEU A 94 -1.53 11.68 21.47
CA LEU A 94 -0.47 10.67 21.39
C LEU A 94 -0.94 9.32 21.92
N ILE A 95 -1.60 9.29 23.09
CA ILE A 95 -1.96 8.03 23.76
C ILE A 95 -2.94 7.22 22.89
N PRO A 96 -4.08 7.77 22.42
CA PRO A 96 -5.01 7.00 21.59
C PRO A 96 -4.41 6.60 20.25
N ASN A 97 -3.54 7.42 19.65
CA ASN A 97 -2.90 7.10 18.38
C ASN A 97 -1.92 5.92 18.49
N VAL A 98 -1.09 5.90 19.55
CA VAL A 98 -0.16 4.79 19.81
C VAL A 98 -0.93 3.52 20.17
N VAL A 99 -1.91 3.63 21.06
CA VAL A 99 -2.72 2.48 21.50
C VAL A 99 -3.51 1.90 20.32
N SER A 100 -4.23 2.74 19.56
CA SER A 100 -4.99 2.27 18.40
C SER A 100 -4.10 1.63 17.35
N THR A 101 -2.94 2.22 17.03
CA THR A 101 -2.00 1.62 16.07
C THR A 101 -1.51 0.25 16.55
N CYS A 102 -1.11 0.14 17.81
CA CYS A 102 -0.64 -1.13 18.37
C CYS A 102 -1.74 -2.20 18.37
N VAL A 103 -2.94 -1.84 18.83
CA VAL A 103 -4.11 -2.73 18.83
C VAL A 103 -4.48 -3.15 17.42
N THR A 104 -4.55 -2.21 16.47
CA THR A 104 -4.86 -2.49 15.06
C THR A 104 -3.84 -3.46 14.46
N LEU A 105 -2.54 -3.27 14.70
CA LEU A 105 -1.51 -4.20 14.21
C LEU A 105 -1.64 -5.60 14.80
N VAL A 106 -1.86 -5.71 16.11
CA VAL A 106 -2.06 -7.02 16.79
C VAL A 106 -3.30 -7.71 16.25
N VAL A 107 -4.44 -7.02 16.19
CA VAL A 107 -5.70 -7.57 15.69
C VAL A 107 -5.58 -7.98 14.22
N MET A 108 -4.98 -7.15 13.36
CA MET A 108 -4.74 -7.49 11.96
C MET A 108 -3.82 -8.72 11.82
N GLY A 109 -2.79 -8.83 12.66
CA GLY A 109 -1.89 -9.97 12.70
C GLY A 109 -2.59 -11.26 13.13
N LEU A 110 -3.42 -11.20 14.17
CA LEU A 110 -4.22 -12.35 14.65
C LEU A 110 -5.26 -12.77 13.62
N LEU A 111 -5.99 -11.81 13.02
CA LEU A 111 -6.96 -12.05 11.96
C LEU A 111 -6.29 -12.65 10.73
N GLY A 112 -5.15 -12.11 10.33
CA GLY A 112 -4.32 -12.66 9.27
C GLY A 112 -3.95 -14.11 9.57
N ASN A 113 -3.38 -14.39 10.74
CA ASN A 113 -3.00 -15.75 11.14
C ASN A 113 -4.20 -16.71 11.15
N HIS A 114 -5.36 -16.28 11.64
CA HIS A 114 -6.59 -17.06 11.63
C HIS A 114 -7.08 -17.35 10.21
N LEU A 115 -7.11 -16.34 9.33
CA LEU A 115 -7.50 -16.50 7.93
C LEU A 115 -6.49 -17.39 7.16
N PHE A 116 -5.20 -17.26 7.44
CA PHE A 116 -4.15 -18.12 6.87
C PHE A 116 -4.28 -19.58 7.33
N HIS A 117 -4.70 -19.82 8.58
CA HIS A 117 -4.99 -21.15 9.08
C HIS A 117 -6.19 -21.78 8.37
N LEU A 118 -7.23 -21.00 8.05
CA LEU A 118 -8.40 -21.45 7.28
C LEU A 118 -8.09 -21.69 5.80
N GLN A 119 -7.25 -20.87 5.16
CA GLN A 119 -6.96 -20.95 3.72
C GLN A 119 -5.81 -21.90 3.33
N SER A 120 -5.28 -22.69 4.26
CA SER A 120 -4.22 -23.70 4.09
C SER A 120 -3.53 -23.75 2.72
N PHE A 121 -2.67 -22.74 2.46
CA PHE A 121 -1.56 -22.84 1.51
C PHE A 121 -0.55 -23.94 1.91
N THR A 122 -0.87 -24.79 2.90
CA THR A 122 -0.19 -26.04 3.24
C THR A 122 0.13 -26.88 2.00
N HIS A 123 -0.77 -26.93 1.01
CA HIS A 123 -0.50 -27.68 -0.23
C HIS A 123 0.62 -27.06 -1.07
N LYS A 124 0.70 -25.72 -1.21
CA LYS A 124 1.81 -25.06 -1.93
C LYS A 124 3.10 -25.06 -1.13
N ARG A 125 3.05 -24.87 0.19
CA ARG A 125 4.24 -24.90 1.07
C ARG A 125 4.87 -26.30 1.09
N LYS A 126 4.07 -27.37 1.20
CA LYS A 126 4.56 -28.76 1.07
C LYS A 126 5.13 -29.04 -0.32
N LYS A 127 4.53 -28.51 -1.39
CA LYS A 127 5.03 -28.68 -2.77
C LYS A 127 6.39 -27.99 -3.00
N VAL A 128 6.63 -26.83 -2.39
CA VAL A 128 7.94 -26.15 -2.46
C VAL A 128 9.00 -26.87 -1.62
N ILE A 129 8.66 -27.34 -0.42
CA ILE A 129 9.59 -28.10 0.44
C ILE A 129 9.99 -29.43 -0.22
N LYS A 130 9.01 -30.18 -0.75
CA LYS A 130 9.28 -31.45 -1.45
C LYS A 130 10.12 -31.28 -2.73
N ARG A 131 9.96 -30.16 -3.46
CA ARG A 131 10.82 -29.81 -4.60
C ARG A 131 12.26 -29.58 -4.18
N ARG A 132 12.50 -28.88 -3.06
CA ARG A 132 13.85 -28.66 -2.51
C ARG A 132 14.50 -29.97 -2.05
N GLU A 133 13.76 -30.86 -1.41
CA GLU A 133 14.26 -32.18 -1.00
C GLU A 133 14.64 -33.06 -2.20
N ASN A 134 13.80 -33.11 -3.24
CA ASN A 134 14.11 -33.86 -4.46
C ASN A 134 15.32 -33.28 -5.20
N GLN A 135 15.47 -31.96 -5.23
CA GLN A 135 16.59 -31.29 -5.87
C GLN A 135 17.90 -31.49 -5.08
N ALA A 136 17.84 -31.50 -3.75
CA ALA A 136 18.97 -31.83 -2.89
C ALA A 136 19.40 -33.30 -3.03
N LYS A 137 18.44 -34.23 -3.17
CA LYS A 137 18.75 -35.65 -3.47
C LYS A 137 19.41 -35.82 -4.83
N GLN A 138 18.87 -35.18 -5.88
CA GLN A 138 19.48 -35.22 -7.22
C GLN A 138 20.91 -34.67 -7.25
N MET A 139 21.19 -33.63 -6.46
CA MET A 139 22.52 -33.05 -6.37
C MET A 139 23.53 -33.96 -5.64
N ASN A 140 23.05 -34.83 -4.75
CA ASN A 140 23.88 -35.75 -3.96
C ASN A 140 24.06 -37.13 -4.63
N GLU A 141 23.22 -37.50 -5.60
CA GLU A 141 23.36 -38.71 -6.43
C GLU A 141 24.24 -38.48 -7.68
N SER A 142 24.52 -37.23 -8.03
CA SER A 142 25.31 -36.84 -9.21
C SER A 142 26.77 -36.46 -8.89
N ALA A 143 27.19 -36.59 -7.63
CA ALA A 143 28.52 -36.29 -7.11
C ALA A 143 29.17 -37.58 -6.58
#